data_AF-A0A4Y2R1N1-F1
#
_entry.id   AF-A0A4Y2R1N1-F1
#
_cell.length_a   1.000
_cell.length_b   1.000
_cell.length_c   1.000
_cell.angle_alpha   90.00
_cell.angle_beta   90.00
_cell.angle_gamma   90.00
#
_symmetry.space_group_name_H-M   'P 1'
#
loop_
_entity.id
_entity.type
_entity.pdbx_description
1 polymer ?
#
loop_
_entity_poly.entity_id
_entity_poly.type
_entity_poly.pdbx_seq_one_letter_code
_entity_poly.pdbx_strand_id
1 'polypeptide(L)'
;MPSGLNLSQYHMGPHVNHNCNAHSKFFVINSENNTLKNTSPILIHKSIVASVGETKSVKKLNNGSLLIEVTNSKQAENIQKLNKIRNIEVTVTPHRTLNYSKGVISESEFQRDLEEDLLDCLKDQKVISVRRITIKKNGQNFPTKHLILTFNTPVLPKSVKIAYINCNVKHYIPNPLRCFKC
;
A
#
# COMPACT_ATOMS: atom_id res chain seq x y z
N MET A 1 -34.71 -17.47 28.45
CA MET A 1 -33.49 -17.05 27.73
C MET A 1 -33.91 -16.45 26.42
N PRO A 2 -33.78 -15.13 26.18
CA PRO A 2 -34.26 -14.56 24.94
C PRO A 2 -33.27 -14.78 23.81
N SER A 3 -33.85 -15.31 22.75
CA SER A 3 -33.37 -15.66 21.43
C SER A 3 -32.73 -14.50 20.66
N GLY A 4 -31.65 -14.81 19.93
CA GLY A 4 -31.33 -14.27 18.60
C GLY A 4 -31.41 -12.76 18.39
N LEU A 5 -30.34 -12.03 18.69
CA LEU A 5 -30.08 -10.74 18.05
C LEU A 5 -29.73 -10.99 16.58
N ASN A 6 -30.70 -10.77 15.69
CA ASN A 6 -30.48 -10.74 14.26
C ASN A 6 -29.67 -9.48 13.91
N LEU A 7 -28.39 -9.66 13.58
CA LEU A 7 -27.41 -8.61 13.32
C LEU A 7 -27.51 -8.01 11.91
N SER A 8 -28.42 -8.50 11.04
CA SER A 8 -28.53 -8.07 9.64
C SER A 8 -29.23 -6.72 9.42
N GLN A 9 -29.44 -5.94 10.48
CA GLN A 9 -30.22 -4.69 10.47
C GLN A 9 -29.40 -3.44 10.80
N TYR A 10 -28.09 -3.59 11.09
CA TYR A 10 -27.18 -2.46 11.27
C TYR A 10 -26.44 -2.15 9.97
N HIS A 11 -27.17 -1.76 8.93
CA HIS A 11 -26.56 -1.17 7.74
C HIS A 11 -26.13 0.25 8.10
N MET A 12 -24.83 0.46 8.28
CA MET A 12 -24.26 1.79 8.52
C MET A 12 -24.53 2.67 7.30
N GLY A 13 -25.26 3.78 7.49
CA GLY A 13 -25.55 4.74 6.42
C GLY A 13 -24.29 5.35 5.82
N PRO A 14 -24.36 5.93 4.61
CA PRO A 14 -23.18 6.42 3.90
C PRO A 14 -22.55 7.60 4.65
N HIS A 15 -21.38 7.36 5.26
CA HIS A 15 -20.57 8.40 5.87
C HIS A 15 -19.75 9.15 4.80
N VAL A 16 -19.66 10.46 5.01
CA VAL A 16 -19.19 11.52 4.12
C VAL A 16 -17.84 11.24 3.44
N ASN A 17 -17.84 11.44 2.13
CA ASN A 17 -16.73 11.29 1.20
C ASN A 17 -15.56 12.24 1.56
N HIS A 18 -14.55 11.74 2.29
CA HIS A 18 -13.33 12.49 2.57
C HIS A 18 -12.24 12.07 1.60
N ASN A 19 -12.03 12.93 0.61
CA ASN A 19 -11.04 12.77 -0.45
C ASN A 19 -9.64 12.71 0.15
N CYS A 20 -9.03 11.53 0.12
CA CYS A 20 -7.86 11.24 0.93
C CYS A 20 -6.59 11.25 0.03
N ASN A 21 -6.21 12.41 -0.51
CA ASN A 21 -5.06 12.59 -1.42
C ASN A 21 -3.70 12.27 -0.75
N ALA A 22 -3.38 10.99 -0.65
CA ALA A 22 -2.03 10.52 -0.39
C ALA A 22 -1.33 10.35 -1.75
N HIS A 23 -0.42 11.27 -2.07
CA HIS A 23 0.42 11.12 -3.27
C HIS A 23 1.42 9.98 -3.05
N SER A 24 1.66 9.19 -4.10
CA SER A 24 2.71 8.15 -4.06
C SER A 24 4.08 8.77 -3.80
N LYS A 25 4.90 8.12 -2.98
CA LYS A 25 6.27 8.55 -2.66
C LYS A 25 7.32 7.85 -3.50
N PHE A 26 7.06 6.62 -3.89
CA PHE A 26 8.02 5.79 -4.63
C PHE A 26 7.56 5.61 -6.07
N PHE A 27 8.44 5.87 -7.02
CA PHE A 27 8.17 5.74 -8.46
C PHE A 27 9.24 4.89 -9.12
N VAL A 28 8.86 4.18 -10.18
CA VAL A 28 9.77 3.45 -11.05
C VAL A 28 9.78 4.11 -12.42
N ILE A 29 10.96 4.50 -12.88
CA ILE A 29 11.20 4.97 -14.25
C ILE A 29 11.78 3.80 -15.05
N ASN A 30 11.06 3.37 -16.06
CA ASN A 30 11.50 2.38 -17.03
C ASN A 30 11.74 3.05 -18.38
N SER A 31 12.63 2.48 -19.19
CA SER A 31 12.79 2.84 -20.60
C SER A 31 12.60 1.60 -21.45
N GLU A 32 12.11 1.77 -22.68
CA GLU A 32 12.07 0.68 -23.63
C GLU A 32 13.48 0.09 -23.84
N ASN A 33 13.54 -1.25 -23.97
CA ASN A 33 14.76 -2.03 -24.16
C ASN A 33 15.88 -1.78 -23.13
N ASN A 34 15.53 -1.26 -21.93
CA ASN A 34 16.48 -0.94 -20.86
C ASN A 34 17.62 0.00 -21.27
N THR A 35 17.37 0.92 -22.21
CA THR A 35 18.36 1.91 -22.69
C THR A 35 18.93 2.80 -21.58
N LEU A 36 18.17 3.06 -20.50
CA LEU A 36 18.68 3.71 -19.29
C LEU A 36 19.85 2.97 -18.63
N LYS A 37 19.97 1.65 -18.83
CA LYS A 37 21.04 0.84 -18.24
C LYS A 37 22.43 1.30 -18.69
N ASN A 38 22.56 1.77 -19.92
CA ASN A 38 23.85 2.16 -20.51
C ASN A 38 24.05 3.69 -20.52
N THR A 39 23.11 4.44 -19.95
CA THR A 39 23.18 5.90 -19.89
C THR A 39 24.02 6.33 -18.69
N SER A 40 24.82 7.39 -18.87
CA SER A 40 25.66 7.94 -17.79
C SER A 40 24.82 8.34 -16.57
N PRO A 41 25.15 7.86 -15.35
CA PRO A 41 24.46 8.22 -14.11
C PRO A 41 24.40 9.73 -13.86
N ILE A 42 25.45 10.47 -14.24
CA ILE A 42 25.52 11.93 -14.08
C ILE A 42 24.45 12.60 -14.96
N LEU A 43 24.28 12.12 -16.20
CA LEU A 43 23.29 12.68 -17.12
C LEU A 43 21.86 12.38 -16.68
N ILE A 44 21.63 11.17 -16.17
CA ILE A 44 20.36 10.77 -15.56
C ILE A 44 20.04 11.70 -14.39
N HIS A 45 20.97 11.82 -13.43
CA HIS A 45 20.78 12.65 -12.24
C HIS A 45 20.49 14.11 -12.59
N LYS A 46 21.28 14.73 -13.48
CA LYS A 46 21.02 16.12 -13.93
C LYS A 46 19.65 16.29 -14.57
N SER A 47 19.19 15.31 -15.35
CA SER A 47 17.88 15.38 -16.02
C SER A 47 16.73 15.27 -15.01
N ILE A 48 16.88 14.40 -14.01
CA ILE A 48 15.91 14.25 -12.90
C ILE A 48 15.86 15.55 -12.09
N VAL A 49 17.01 16.09 -11.68
CA VAL A 49 17.07 17.34 -10.90
C VAL A 49 16.46 18.51 -11.69
N ALA A 50 16.72 18.61 -13.00
CA ALA A 50 16.14 19.66 -13.83
C ALA A 50 14.61 19.54 -13.97
N SER A 51 14.06 18.32 -14.02
CA SER A 51 12.63 18.10 -14.27
C SER A 51 11.79 17.99 -12.99
N VAL A 52 12.36 17.39 -11.94
CA VAL A 52 11.67 17.03 -10.69
C VAL A 52 12.21 17.83 -9.50
N GLY A 53 13.48 18.26 -9.54
CA GLY A 53 14.20 18.83 -8.40
C GLY A 53 14.98 17.77 -7.62
N GLU A 54 15.59 18.17 -6.49
CA GLU A 54 16.36 17.27 -5.64
C GLU A 54 15.45 16.24 -4.94
N THR A 55 15.53 14.99 -5.35
CA THR A 55 14.72 13.89 -4.79
C THR A 55 15.39 13.27 -3.56
N LYS A 56 14.63 12.57 -2.71
CA LYS A 56 15.19 11.96 -1.49
C LYS A 56 16.18 10.84 -1.79
N SER A 57 15.87 10.01 -2.78
CA SER A 57 16.79 8.97 -3.24
C SER A 57 16.51 8.59 -4.69
N VAL A 58 17.59 8.22 -5.40
CA VAL A 58 17.55 7.63 -6.73
C VAL A 58 18.41 6.36 -6.70
N LYS A 59 17.81 5.22 -7.04
CA LYS A 59 18.48 3.92 -7.04
C LYS A 59 18.28 3.21 -8.37
N LYS A 60 19.36 2.77 -9.00
CA LYS A 60 19.31 1.90 -10.17
C LYS A 60 19.00 0.46 -9.74
N LEU A 61 18.04 -0.17 -10.41
CA LEU A 61 17.64 -1.56 -10.18
C LEU A 61 18.37 -2.51 -11.15
N ASN A 62 18.40 -3.80 -10.83
CA ASN A 62 19.14 -4.82 -11.60
C ASN A 62 18.65 -4.96 -13.05
N ASN A 63 17.37 -4.70 -13.29
CA ASN A 63 16.77 -4.67 -14.63
C ASN A 63 17.11 -3.40 -15.43
N GLY A 64 17.85 -2.44 -14.84
CA GLY A 64 18.24 -1.19 -15.49
C GLY A 64 17.30 -0.01 -15.25
N SER A 65 16.17 -0.20 -14.58
CA SER A 65 15.23 0.87 -14.23
C SER A 65 15.69 1.68 -13.03
N LEU A 66 15.01 2.81 -12.77
CA LEU A 66 15.32 3.70 -11.64
C LEU A 66 14.17 3.70 -10.65
N LEU A 67 14.46 3.42 -9.39
CA LEU A 67 13.59 3.67 -8.25
C LEU A 67 13.88 5.06 -7.70
N ILE A 68 12.85 5.89 -7.59
CA ILE A 68 12.95 7.25 -7.07
C ILE A 68 12.01 7.43 -5.88
N GLU A 69 12.53 7.99 -4.79
CA GLU A 69 11.74 8.45 -3.65
C GLU A 69 11.64 9.97 -3.67
N VAL A 70 10.42 10.50 -3.75
CA VAL A 70 10.15 11.95 -3.71
C VAL A 70 9.84 12.43 -2.29
N THR A 71 10.04 13.72 -2.04
CA THR A 71 9.84 14.34 -0.72
C THR A 71 8.46 14.99 -0.56
N ASN A 72 7.87 15.51 -1.64
CA ASN A 72 6.66 16.32 -1.59
C ASN A 72 5.75 16.08 -2.80
N SER A 73 4.51 16.58 -2.71
CA SER A 73 3.47 16.41 -3.74
C SER A 73 3.86 17.03 -5.09
N LYS A 74 4.50 18.20 -5.09
CA LYS A 74 4.96 18.86 -6.32
C LYS A 74 5.96 17.98 -7.09
N GLN A 75 6.88 17.33 -6.39
CA GLN A 75 7.79 16.36 -7.00
C GLN A 75 7.05 15.13 -7.54
N ALA A 76 6.05 14.62 -6.80
CA ALA A 76 5.21 13.51 -7.25
C ALA A 76 4.43 13.83 -8.53
N GLU A 77 3.95 15.06 -8.67
CA GLU A 77 3.28 15.52 -9.89
C GLU A 77 4.25 15.70 -11.06
N ASN A 78 5.42 16.30 -10.79
CA ASN A 78 6.44 16.52 -11.81
C ASN A 78 7.00 15.20 -12.36
N ILE A 79 7.30 14.23 -11.49
CA ILE A 79 7.84 12.95 -11.92
C ILE A 79 6.82 12.14 -12.74
N GLN A 80 5.52 12.23 -12.43
CA GLN A 80 4.49 11.57 -13.23
C GLN A 80 4.38 12.13 -14.66
N LYS A 81 4.73 13.40 -14.85
CA LYS A 81 4.75 14.06 -16.17
C LYS A 81 6.05 13.79 -16.95
N LEU A 82 7.06 13.21 -16.31
CA LEU A 82 8.34 12.92 -16.95
C LEU A 82 8.17 11.77 -17.94
N ASN A 83 8.36 12.07 -19.23
CA ASN A 83 8.26 11.10 -20.31
C ASN A 83 9.59 10.91 -21.07
N LYS A 84 10.60 11.75 -20.80
CA LYS A 84 11.92 11.67 -21.43
C LYS A 84 13.04 11.96 -20.44
N ILE A 85 14.13 11.20 -20.56
CA ILE A 85 15.41 11.51 -19.95
C ILE A 85 16.39 11.74 -21.10
N ARG A 86 16.69 13.01 -21.37
CA ARG A 86 17.37 13.44 -22.61
C ARG A 86 16.61 12.98 -23.85
N ASN A 87 17.20 12.07 -24.63
CA ASN A 87 16.63 11.55 -25.87
C ASN A 87 16.02 10.15 -25.68
N ILE A 88 15.96 9.66 -24.44
CA ILE A 88 15.39 8.34 -24.12
C ILE A 88 13.97 8.54 -23.63
N GLU A 89 13.02 7.89 -24.29
CA GLU A 89 11.64 7.83 -23.81
C GLU A 89 11.53 6.93 -22.59
N VAL A 90 10.80 7.41 -21.59
CA VAL A 90 10.64 6.73 -20.32
C VAL A 90 9.18 6.69 -19.91
N THR A 91 8.83 5.63 -19.17
CA THR A 91 7.54 5.47 -18.51
C THR A 91 7.73 5.55 -17.01
N VAL A 92 6.88 6.31 -16.35
CA VAL A 92 6.89 6.48 -14.90
C VAL A 92 5.65 5.84 -14.32
N THR A 93 5.84 4.97 -13.34
CA THR A 93 4.74 4.31 -12.62
C THR A 93 4.96 4.38 -11.11
N PRO A 94 3.91 4.56 -10.30
CA PRO A 94 4.03 4.36 -8.86
C PRO A 94 4.56 2.96 -8.55
N HIS A 95 5.51 2.87 -7.62
CA HIS A 95 6.06 1.58 -7.23
C HIS A 95 4.97 0.72 -6.56
N ARG A 96 4.78 -0.50 -7.09
CA ARG A 96 3.66 -1.40 -6.74
C ARG A 96 3.50 -1.75 -5.26
N THR A 97 4.59 -1.84 -4.50
CA THR A 97 4.55 -2.26 -3.08
C THR A 97 5.04 -1.21 -2.11
N LEU A 98 6.17 -0.53 -2.39
CA LEU A 98 6.76 0.47 -1.49
C LEU A 98 5.85 1.65 -1.11
N ASN A 99 4.80 1.94 -1.88
CA ASN A 99 3.81 2.97 -1.51
C ASN A 99 2.76 2.50 -0.51
N TYR A 100 2.76 1.20 -0.19
CA TYR A 100 1.79 0.57 0.68
C TYR A 100 2.51 -0.10 1.85
N SER A 101 1.81 -0.22 2.96
CA SER A 101 2.26 -0.96 4.13
C SER A 101 1.17 -1.93 4.57
N LYS A 102 1.57 -3.03 5.19
CA LYS A 102 0.64 -4.05 5.69
C LYS A 102 0.81 -4.24 7.18
N GLY A 103 -0.30 -4.18 7.89
CA GLY A 103 -0.37 -4.36 9.33
C GLY A 103 -1.31 -5.49 9.73
N VAL A 104 -1.18 -5.95 10.96
CA VAL A 104 -2.08 -6.92 11.59
C VAL A 104 -2.62 -6.30 12.89
N ILE A 105 -3.95 -6.32 13.02
CA ILE A 105 -4.64 -6.08 14.28
C ILE A 105 -5.20 -7.40 14.82
N SER A 106 -5.43 -7.49 16.13
CA SER A 106 -5.74 -8.78 16.81
C SER A 106 -6.81 -8.63 17.89
N GLU A 107 -7.99 -8.16 17.50
CA GLU A 107 -9.11 -7.87 18.41
C GLU A 107 -10.26 -8.88 18.20
N SER A 108 -10.73 -9.49 19.29
CA SER A 108 -11.79 -10.51 19.26
C SER A 108 -13.17 -9.97 18.93
N GLU A 109 -13.38 -8.70 19.24
CA GLU A 109 -14.60 -7.92 19.06
C GLU A 109 -15.04 -7.95 17.61
N PHE A 110 -14.07 -7.92 16.67
CA PHE A 110 -14.34 -7.94 15.24
C PHE A 110 -14.35 -9.33 14.64
N GLN A 111 -14.35 -10.42 15.42
CA GLN A 111 -14.20 -11.78 14.86
C GLN A 111 -15.36 -12.18 13.95
N ARG A 112 -16.55 -11.57 14.14
CA ARG A 112 -17.78 -11.88 13.39
C ARG A 112 -18.15 -10.84 12.33
N ASP A 113 -17.46 -9.70 12.32
CA ASP A 113 -17.75 -8.62 11.36
C ASP A 113 -17.25 -8.97 9.95
N LEU A 114 -17.93 -8.42 8.95
CA LEU A 114 -17.53 -8.57 7.55
C LEU A 114 -16.34 -7.67 7.23
N GLU A 115 -15.49 -8.11 6.30
CA GLU A 115 -14.31 -7.34 5.90
C GLU A 115 -14.67 -6.02 5.21
N GLU A 116 -15.83 -5.96 4.54
CA GLU A 116 -16.36 -4.76 3.89
C GLU A 116 -16.78 -3.68 4.91
N ASP A 117 -17.52 -4.06 5.95
CA ASP A 117 -17.93 -3.14 7.03
C ASP A 117 -16.71 -2.56 7.75
N LEU A 118 -15.71 -3.41 8.02
CA LEU A 118 -14.45 -3.00 8.64
C LEU A 118 -13.65 -2.08 7.73
N LEU A 119 -13.62 -2.35 6.43
CA LEU A 119 -12.94 -1.49 5.46
C LEU A 119 -13.60 -0.11 5.43
N ASP A 120 -14.93 -0.05 5.40
CA ASP A 120 -15.67 1.21 5.40
C ASP A 120 -15.39 2.06 6.64
N CYS A 121 -15.28 1.45 7.81
CA CYS A 121 -14.89 2.11 9.06
C CYS A 121 -13.43 2.61 9.09
N LEU A 122 -12.58 2.15 8.18
CA LEU A 122 -11.13 2.40 8.18
C LEU A 122 -10.63 3.20 6.96
N LYS A 123 -11.51 3.54 6.01
CA LYS A 123 -11.16 4.29 4.78
C LYS A 123 -10.51 5.64 5.08
N ASP A 124 -11.02 6.34 6.09
CA ASP A 124 -10.49 7.63 6.56
C ASP A 124 -9.05 7.53 7.09
N GLN A 125 -8.69 6.37 7.61
CA GLN A 125 -7.36 6.00 8.11
C GLN A 125 -6.47 5.36 7.05
N LYS A 126 -6.78 5.60 5.76
CA LYS A 126 -5.99 5.17 4.60
C LYS A 126 -5.92 3.66 4.40
N VAL A 127 -6.82 2.88 5.01
CA VAL A 127 -6.92 1.45 4.72
C VAL A 127 -7.64 1.26 3.39
N ILE A 128 -7.05 0.44 2.51
CA ILE A 128 -7.58 0.13 1.17
C ILE A 128 -7.99 -1.33 1.00
N SER A 129 -7.60 -2.18 1.95
CA SER A 129 -8.01 -3.59 1.97
C SER A 129 -7.92 -4.12 3.39
N VAL A 130 -8.96 -4.85 3.77
CA VAL A 130 -9.02 -5.67 4.99
C VAL A 130 -9.08 -7.12 4.54
N ARG A 131 -8.36 -8.00 5.23
CA ARG A 131 -8.42 -9.45 5.01
C ARG A 131 -8.32 -10.19 6.34
N ARG A 132 -9.26 -11.07 6.62
CA ARG A 132 -9.28 -11.92 7.81
C ARG A 132 -8.38 -13.13 7.62
N ILE A 133 -7.58 -13.41 8.63
CA ILE A 133 -6.84 -14.67 8.71
C ILE A 133 -7.82 -15.75 9.16
N THR A 134 -7.93 -16.81 8.38
CA THR A 134 -8.71 -18.00 8.71
C THR A 134 -7.78 -19.16 9.03
N ILE A 135 -8.24 -20.06 9.89
CA ILE A 135 -7.56 -21.32 10.19
C ILE A 135 -8.36 -22.47 9.62
N LYS A 136 -7.69 -23.44 9.00
CA LYS A 136 -8.33 -24.65 8.50
C LYS A 136 -8.30 -25.73 9.59
N LYS A 137 -9.46 -26.18 10.06
CA LYS A 137 -9.61 -27.32 10.97
C LYS A 137 -10.56 -28.32 10.33
N ASN A 138 -10.14 -29.58 10.21
CA ASN A 138 -10.94 -30.67 9.63
C ASN A 138 -11.56 -30.33 8.26
N GLY A 139 -10.81 -29.65 7.39
CA GLY A 139 -11.30 -29.25 6.06
C GLY A 139 -12.08 -27.93 6.02
N GLN A 140 -12.56 -27.42 7.16
CA GLN A 140 -13.36 -26.21 7.26
C GLN A 140 -12.53 -24.99 7.69
N ASN A 141 -12.89 -23.80 7.19
CA ASN A 141 -12.23 -22.54 7.51
C ASN A 141 -12.94 -21.84 8.66
N PHE A 142 -12.19 -21.45 9.69
CA PHE A 142 -12.70 -20.73 10.85
C PHE A 142 -12.11 -19.32 10.91
N PRO A 143 -12.92 -18.26 11.08
CA PRO A 143 -12.43 -16.90 11.24
C PRO A 143 -11.66 -16.75 12.54
N THR A 144 -10.51 -16.06 12.48
CA THR A 144 -9.76 -15.65 13.67
C THR A 144 -10.00 -14.17 13.99
N LYS A 145 -9.50 -13.74 15.15
CA LYS A 145 -9.44 -12.34 15.57
C LYS A 145 -8.43 -11.49 14.78
N HIS A 146 -7.63 -12.11 13.90
CA HIS A 146 -6.55 -11.42 13.21
C HIS A 146 -7.01 -10.90 11.85
N LEU A 147 -6.81 -9.60 11.64
CA LEU A 147 -7.10 -8.91 10.38
C LEU A 147 -5.81 -8.33 9.83
N ILE A 148 -5.53 -8.59 8.56
CA ILE A 148 -4.49 -7.94 7.78
C ILE A 148 -5.09 -6.68 7.16
N LEU A 149 -4.49 -5.54 7.46
CA LEU A 149 -4.85 -4.24 6.90
C LEU A 149 -3.79 -3.86 5.87
N THR A 150 -4.21 -3.43 4.68
CA THR A 150 -3.33 -2.79 3.70
C THR A 150 -3.59 -1.30 3.70
N PHE A 151 -2.56 -0.52 3.98
CA PHE A 151 -2.61 0.94 4.01
C PHE A 151 -2.06 1.53 2.71
N ASN A 152 -2.70 2.59 2.22
CA ASN A 152 -2.19 3.45 1.14
C ASN A 152 -1.14 4.45 1.65
N THR A 153 -0.26 3.97 2.53
CA THR A 153 0.87 4.72 3.07
C THR A 153 2.10 3.83 3.12
N PRO A 154 3.28 4.35 2.79
CA PRO A 154 4.53 3.58 2.84
C PRO A 154 4.96 3.26 4.27
N VAL A 155 4.58 4.10 5.23
CA VAL A 155 4.88 3.93 6.65
C VAL A 155 3.65 3.34 7.33
N LEU A 156 3.89 2.28 8.10
CA LEU A 156 2.84 1.60 8.86
C LEU A 156 2.42 2.44 10.07
N PRO A 157 1.13 2.75 10.24
CA PRO A 157 0.62 3.37 11.47
C PRO A 157 0.84 2.46 12.68
N LYS A 158 1.02 3.05 13.87
CA LYS A 158 1.16 2.28 15.13
C LYS A 158 -0.19 1.74 15.63
N SER A 159 -1.27 2.44 15.34
CA SER A 159 -2.62 2.01 15.70
C SER A 159 -3.65 2.51 14.68
N VAL A 160 -4.82 1.90 14.71
CA VAL A 160 -6.03 2.36 14.03
C VAL A 160 -7.20 2.34 15.01
N LYS A 161 -8.22 3.15 14.76
CA LYS A 161 -9.46 3.16 15.54
C LYS A 161 -10.57 2.55 14.72
N ILE A 162 -11.26 1.55 15.26
CA ILE A 162 -12.46 0.95 14.66
C ILE A 162 -13.60 1.17 15.65
N ALA A 163 -14.64 1.89 15.24
CA ALA A 163 -15.67 2.41 16.12
C ALA A 163 -15.05 3.16 17.34
N TYR A 164 -15.22 2.63 18.55
CA TYR A 164 -14.65 3.19 19.78
C TYR A 164 -13.36 2.49 20.26
N ILE A 165 -12.88 1.47 19.55
CA ILE A 165 -11.74 0.63 19.97
C ILE A 165 -10.46 1.08 19.26
N ASN A 166 -9.39 1.30 20.05
CA ASN A 166 -8.05 1.57 19.51
C ASN A 166 -7.25 0.27 19.38
N CYS A 167 -6.95 -0.11 18.15
CA CYS A 167 -6.31 -1.37 17.79
C CYS A 167 -4.82 -1.14 17.53
N ASN A 168 -3.95 -1.88 18.21
CA ASN A 168 -2.51 -1.82 17.94
C ASN A 168 -2.19 -2.54 16.62
N VAL A 169 -1.42 -1.88 15.76
CA VAL A 169 -1.05 -2.41 14.44
C VAL A 169 0.37 -2.95 14.49
N LYS A 170 0.51 -4.26 14.28
CA LYS A 170 1.81 -4.92 14.14
C LYS A 170 2.18 -5.09 12.67
N HIS A 171 3.47 -5.17 12.35
CA HIS A 171 3.90 -5.47 10.98
C HIS A 171 3.36 -6.82 10.53
N TYR A 172 2.80 -6.87 9.31
CA TYR A 172 2.46 -8.13 8.69
C TYR A 172 3.72 -8.82 8.16
N ILE A 173 3.98 -10.04 8.65
CA ILE A 173 5.03 -10.91 8.12
C ILE A 173 4.31 -12.03 7.34
N PRO A 174 4.48 -12.13 6.01
CA PRO A 174 3.86 -13.19 5.24
C PRO A 174 4.40 -14.56 5.64
N ASN A 175 3.56 -15.59 5.53
CA ASN A 175 4.01 -16.96 5.76
C ASN A 175 5.17 -17.29 4.82
N PRO A 176 6.21 -17.97 5.31
CA PRO A 176 7.30 -18.43 4.47
C PRO A 176 6.75 -19.21 3.26
N LEU A 177 7.23 -18.86 2.08
CA LEU A 177 6.85 -19.59 0.87
C LEU A 177 7.50 -20.97 0.92
N ARG A 178 6.69 -22.02 0.87
CA ARG A 178 7.19 -23.37 0.68
C ARG A 178 7.65 -23.52 -0.77
N CYS A 179 8.94 -23.73 -0.98
CA CYS A 179 9.42 -24.16 -2.29
C CYS A 179 9.08 -25.65 -2.46
N PHE A 180 8.48 -26.00 -3.59
CA PHE A 180 8.13 -27.38 -3.95
C PHE A 180 9.16 -28.03 -4.88
N LYS A 181 10.32 -27.37 -5.05
CA LYS A 181 11.39 -27.76 -5.98
C LYS A 181 12.78 -27.80 -5.33
N CYS A 182 12.86 -27.56 -4.02
CA CYS A 182 14.10 -27.62 -3.23
C CYS A 182 14.18 -28.96 -2.49
#